data_AF-A0A085LMW1-F1
#
_entry.id   AF-A0A085LMW1-F1
#
_cell.length_a   1.000
_cell.length_b   1.000
_cell.length_c   1.000
_cell.angle_alpha   90.00
_cell.angle_beta   90.00
_cell.angle_gamma   90.00
#
_symmetry.space_group_name_H-M   'P 1'
#
loop_
_entity.id
_entity.type
_entity.pdbx_description
1 polymer ?
#
loop_
_entity_poly.entity_id
_entity_poly.type
_entity_poly.pdbx_seq_one_letter_code
_entity_poly.pdbx_strand_id
1 'polypeptide(L)'
;MDIFALDYLSLGLLVVGDLYWNLSVNPPSCITIPGNTKDLISFVYMIKDARASMVRRILPNWGGHPKGPPMVVHCSAGIGRSATFAILDICLDMLLHVQRVNVAEVTRKVRAQRAGAVQTPWQYLFLHYAILVHARDLGYIPAKEKANHHAD
;
A
#
# COMPACT_ATOMS: atom_id res chain seq x y z
N MET A 1 7.64 14.31 -19.31
CA MET A 1 8.19 13.66 -18.09
C MET A 1 6.98 13.38 -17.20
N ASP A 2 6.28 12.30 -17.55
CA ASP A 2 4.92 12.02 -17.11
C ASP A 2 4.96 11.11 -15.87
N ILE A 3 4.78 11.71 -14.70
CA ILE A 3 4.93 11.04 -13.39
C ILE A 3 3.68 10.24 -12.98
N PHE A 4 2.66 10.15 -13.81
CA PHE A 4 1.44 9.44 -13.46
C PHE A 4 0.96 8.57 -14.62
N ALA A 5 1.48 7.35 -14.69
CA ALA A 5 0.81 6.23 -15.34
C ALA A 5 -0.53 5.97 -14.63
N LEU A 6 -1.50 6.82 -14.94
CA LEU A 6 -2.91 6.71 -14.61
C LEU A 6 -3.58 5.78 -15.63
N ASP A 7 -3.08 4.56 -15.76
CA ASP A 7 -3.76 3.47 -16.49
C ASP A 7 -4.14 2.34 -15.54
N TYR A 8 -4.64 2.70 -14.35
CA TYR A 8 -5.28 1.76 -13.43
C TYR A 8 -6.80 1.65 -13.61
N LEU A 9 -7.40 2.42 -14.54
CA LEU A 9 -8.83 2.39 -14.83
C LEU A 9 -9.11 2.35 -16.35
N SER A 10 -8.99 1.17 -16.95
CA SER A 10 -9.91 0.75 -18.01
C SER A 10 -9.81 -0.75 -18.25
N LEU A 11 -10.96 -1.41 -18.00
CA LEU A 11 -11.40 -2.72 -18.53
C LEU A 11 -10.73 -4.01 -18.00
N GLY A 12 -11.57 -4.91 -17.45
CA GLY A 12 -11.30 -6.35 -17.34
C GLY A 12 -10.85 -6.85 -15.96
N LEU A 13 -11.81 -7.24 -15.12
CA LEU A 13 -11.70 -7.56 -13.70
C LEU A 13 -11.67 -9.09 -13.43
N LEU A 14 -10.58 -9.65 -12.87
CA LEU A 14 -10.58 -10.99 -12.25
C LEU A 14 -9.37 -11.23 -11.30
N VAL A 15 -9.63 -11.95 -10.19
CA VAL A 15 -8.76 -12.63 -9.17
C VAL A 15 -7.93 -11.71 -8.23
N VAL A 16 -7.84 -11.86 -6.90
CA VAL A 16 -7.94 -13.05 -6.02
C VAL A 16 -8.58 -12.68 -4.67
N GLY A 17 -9.81 -13.15 -4.44
CA GLY A 17 -10.51 -13.08 -3.15
C GLY A 17 -10.21 -14.26 -2.21
N ASP A 18 -9.37 -15.21 -2.62
CA ASP A 18 -9.25 -16.51 -1.92
C ASP A 18 -7.92 -16.76 -1.19
N LEU A 19 -6.93 -15.86 -1.23
CA LEU A 19 -5.61 -16.13 -0.64
C LEU A 19 -5.41 -15.64 0.82
N TYR A 20 -6.41 -15.05 1.46
CA TYR A 20 -6.30 -14.64 2.88
C TYR A 20 -7.57 -14.86 3.73
N TRP A 21 -8.48 -15.74 3.31
CA TRP A 21 -9.58 -16.19 4.19
C TRP A 21 -9.19 -17.35 5.11
N ASN A 22 -7.96 -17.87 5.02
CA ASN A 22 -7.55 -19.08 5.75
C ASN A 22 -6.28 -18.93 6.61
N LEU A 23 -6.05 -17.75 7.20
CA LEU A 23 -5.23 -17.63 8.40
C LEU A 23 -6.15 -17.27 9.58
N SER A 24 -6.62 -18.34 10.21
CA SER A 24 -7.28 -18.41 11.52
C SER A 24 -6.78 -17.35 12.50
N VAL A 25 -7.55 -16.26 12.73
CA VAL A 25 -8.15 -15.87 14.04
C VAL A 25 -9.25 -14.79 13.83
N ASN A 26 -10.52 -15.13 14.17
CA ASN A 26 -11.69 -14.28 14.52
C ASN A 26 -12.28 -13.20 13.56
N PRO A 27 -13.55 -13.35 13.08
CA PRO A 27 -14.48 -12.24 12.80
C PRO A 27 -15.54 -12.08 13.93
N PRO A 28 -16.40 -11.02 14.01
CA PRO A 28 -16.51 -9.76 13.25
C PRO A 28 -16.71 -8.49 14.16
N SER A 29 -16.24 -7.30 13.73
CA SER A 29 -16.88 -5.95 13.94
C SER A 29 -15.90 -4.77 13.84
N CYS A 30 -14.60 -4.99 14.09
CA CYS A 30 -13.59 -3.97 13.89
C CYS A 30 -12.60 -4.44 12.82
N ILE A 31 -12.45 -3.64 11.78
CA ILE A 31 -11.51 -3.85 10.68
C ILE A 31 -10.09 -3.77 11.26
N THR A 32 -9.54 -4.90 11.68
CA THR A 32 -8.16 -4.99 12.17
C THR A 32 -7.24 -4.89 10.97
N ILE A 33 -6.68 -3.70 10.80
CA ILE A 33 -5.31 -3.55 10.34
C ILE A 33 -4.45 -4.61 11.09
N PRO A 34 -3.52 -5.31 10.42
CA PRO A 34 -2.63 -6.24 11.12
C PRO A 34 -2.01 -5.54 12.33
N GLY A 35 -2.13 -6.13 13.52
CA GLY A 35 -1.62 -5.53 14.76
C GLY A 35 -0.12 -5.21 14.70
N ASN A 36 0.59 -5.82 13.75
CA ASN A 36 1.97 -5.55 13.43
C ASN A 36 2.11 -4.97 12.00
N THR A 37 2.65 -3.76 11.93
CA THR A 37 2.89 -3.04 10.67
C THR A 37 3.90 -3.73 9.76
N LYS A 38 4.85 -4.49 10.33
CA LYS A 38 5.84 -5.25 9.56
C LYS A 38 5.18 -6.32 8.70
N ASP A 39 4.15 -6.99 9.21
CA ASP A 39 3.46 -8.06 8.49
C ASP A 39 2.73 -7.51 7.27
N LEU A 40 2.12 -6.33 7.40
CA LEU A 40 1.46 -5.68 6.27
C LEU A 40 2.47 -5.20 5.21
N ILE A 41 3.59 -4.61 5.64
CA ILE A 41 4.64 -4.18 4.71
C ILE A 41 5.19 -5.40 3.95
N SER A 42 5.49 -6.49 4.66
CA SER A 42 5.92 -7.76 4.06
C SER A 42 4.90 -8.30 3.07
N PHE A 43 3.61 -8.22 3.40
CA PHE A 43 2.53 -8.62 2.49
C PHE A 43 2.51 -7.76 1.21
N VAL A 44 2.70 -6.44 1.31
CA VAL A 44 2.80 -5.56 0.13
C VAL A 44 3.99 -5.96 -0.75
N TYR A 45 5.17 -6.21 -0.16
CA TYR A 45 6.35 -6.64 -0.91
C TYR A 45 6.15 -8.01 -1.57
N MET A 46 5.52 -8.96 -0.88
CA MET A 46 5.17 -10.26 -1.45
C MET A 46 4.29 -10.10 -2.72
N ILE A 47 3.31 -9.21 -2.68
CA ILE A 47 2.46 -8.92 -3.85
C ILE A 47 3.28 -8.28 -4.98
N LYS A 48 4.17 -7.34 -4.67
CA LYS A 48 5.06 -6.72 -5.67
C LYS A 48 5.94 -7.75 -6.36
N ASP A 49 6.52 -8.69 -5.61
CA ASP A 49 7.38 -9.75 -6.15
C ASP A 49 6.59 -10.75 -7.02
N ALA A 50 5.40 -11.15 -6.56
CA ALA A 50 4.49 -12.00 -7.33
C ALA A 50 4.09 -11.32 -8.65
N ARG A 51 3.78 -10.01 -8.60
CA ARG A 51 3.48 -9.22 -9.79
C ARG A 51 4.68 -9.19 -10.73
N ALA A 52 5.86 -8.84 -10.25
CA ALA A 52 7.07 -8.79 -11.07
C ALA A 52 7.36 -10.14 -11.75
N SER A 53 7.16 -11.24 -11.03
CA SER A 53 7.31 -12.60 -11.55
C SER A 53 6.29 -12.91 -12.65
N MET A 54 5.03 -12.48 -12.49
CA MET A 54 4.00 -12.61 -13.52
C MET A 54 4.35 -11.79 -14.76
N VAL A 55 4.80 -10.55 -14.60
CA VAL A 55 5.16 -9.67 -15.73
C VAL A 55 6.28 -10.28 -16.57
N ARG A 56 7.29 -10.88 -15.93
CA ARG A 56 8.37 -11.59 -16.63
C ARG A 56 7.88 -12.75 -17.50
N ARG A 57 6.74 -13.36 -17.19
CA ARG A 57 6.17 -14.49 -17.95
C ARG A 57 5.36 -14.05 -19.16
N ILE A 58 4.78 -12.86 -19.13
CA ILE A 58 3.94 -12.34 -20.22
C ILE A 58 4.71 -11.45 -21.18
N LEU A 59 5.87 -10.91 -20.78
CA LEU A 59 6.79 -10.24 -21.69
C LEU A 59 7.48 -11.28 -22.59
N PRO A 60 7.70 -10.97 -23.89
CA PRO A 60 7.51 -9.68 -24.57
C PRO A 60 6.11 -9.43 -25.14
N ASN A 61 5.18 -10.38 -25.02
CA ASN A 61 3.87 -10.33 -25.70
C ASN A 61 2.92 -9.25 -25.13
N TRP A 62 3.22 -8.69 -23.96
CA TRP A 62 2.46 -7.61 -23.36
C TRP A 62 2.89 -6.23 -23.91
N GLY A 63 2.03 -5.61 -24.72
CA GLY A 63 2.24 -4.27 -25.30
C GLY A 63 1.75 -3.10 -24.44
N GLY A 64 1.37 -3.34 -23.18
CA GLY A 64 0.85 -2.31 -22.28
C GLY A 64 1.91 -1.69 -21.36
N HIS A 65 1.48 -1.24 -20.18
CA HIS A 65 2.35 -0.60 -19.19
C HIS A 65 3.52 -1.53 -18.77
N PRO A 66 4.76 -1.01 -18.57
CA PRO A 66 5.95 -1.83 -18.29
C PRO A 66 5.90 -2.57 -16.94
N LYS A 67 5.12 -2.06 -15.97
CA LYS A 67 4.81 -2.80 -14.72
C LYS A 67 3.77 -3.92 -14.92
N GLY A 68 3.45 -4.28 -16.16
CA GLY A 68 2.47 -5.29 -16.51
C GLY A 68 1.02 -4.82 -16.40
N PRO A 69 0.07 -5.77 -16.51
CA PRO A 69 -1.35 -5.50 -16.38
C PRO A 69 -1.72 -4.91 -15.00
N PRO A 70 -2.88 -4.25 -14.90
CA PRO A 70 -3.38 -3.73 -13.63
C PRO A 70 -3.65 -4.87 -12.63
N MET A 71 -3.38 -4.63 -11.36
CA MET A 71 -3.73 -5.57 -10.27
C MET A 71 -5.14 -5.29 -9.77
N VAL A 72 -5.92 -6.36 -9.56
CA VAL A 72 -7.24 -6.27 -8.95
C VAL A 72 -7.10 -6.40 -7.43
N VAL A 73 -7.62 -5.40 -6.71
CA VAL A 73 -7.66 -5.39 -5.25
C VAL A 73 -9.09 -5.11 -4.81
N HIS A 74 -9.70 -6.05 -4.06
CA HIS A 74 -11.06 -5.87 -3.57
C HIS A 74 -11.17 -6.17 -2.07
N CYS A 75 -12.28 -5.73 -1.49
CA CYS A 75 -12.68 -6.11 -0.14
C CYS A 75 -14.18 -6.44 -0.19
N SER A 76 -15.00 -5.79 0.63
CA SER A 76 -16.46 -5.80 0.46
C SER A 76 -16.88 -4.68 -0.51
N ALA A 77 -16.90 -3.42 -0.08
CA ALA A 77 -17.25 -2.28 -0.95
C ALA A 77 -16.07 -1.71 -1.78
N GLY A 78 -14.85 -2.23 -1.59
CA GLY A 78 -13.64 -1.79 -2.30
C GLY A 78 -13.13 -0.39 -1.91
N ILE A 79 -13.68 0.25 -0.87
CA ILE A 79 -13.35 1.63 -0.48
C ILE A 79 -12.65 1.76 0.89
N GLY A 80 -12.61 0.67 1.69
CA GLY A 80 -11.89 0.60 2.97
C GLY A 80 -10.50 -0.01 2.81
N ARG A 81 -10.36 -1.30 3.14
CA ARG A 81 -9.08 -2.04 3.09
C ARG A 81 -8.36 -1.97 1.74
N SER A 82 -9.10 -2.11 0.63
CA SER A 82 -8.53 -2.03 -0.72
C SER A 82 -7.93 -0.66 -1.03
N ALA A 83 -8.61 0.41 -0.61
CA ALA A 83 -8.10 1.77 -0.76
C ALA A 83 -6.88 2.01 0.13
N THR A 84 -6.91 1.55 1.38
CA THR A 84 -5.75 1.61 2.28
C THR A 84 -4.55 0.87 1.70
N PHE A 85 -4.75 -0.33 1.17
CA PHE A 85 -3.68 -1.09 0.50
C PHE A 85 -3.12 -0.34 -0.72
N ALA A 86 -3.98 0.13 -1.62
CA ALA A 86 -3.55 0.83 -2.83
C ALA A 86 -2.77 2.12 -2.52
N ILE A 87 -3.24 2.90 -1.54
CA ILE A 87 -2.53 4.12 -1.11
C ILE A 87 -1.20 3.76 -0.45
N LEU A 88 -1.16 2.74 0.40
CA LEU A 88 0.07 2.29 1.03
C LEU A 88 1.09 1.84 -0.03
N ASP A 89 0.68 1.04 -1.02
CA ASP A 89 1.52 0.56 -2.12
C ASP A 89 2.18 1.72 -2.90
N ILE A 90 1.39 2.74 -3.23
CA ILE A 90 1.87 3.96 -3.90
C ILE A 90 2.85 4.73 -3.01
N CYS A 91 2.49 4.93 -1.74
CA CYS A 91 3.32 5.66 -0.79
C CYS A 91 4.67 4.95 -0.52
N LEU A 92 4.69 3.62 -0.47
CA LEU A 92 5.93 2.85 -0.33
C LEU A 92 6.81 2.98 -1.57
N ASP A 93 6.23 2.90 -2.78
CA ASP A 93 6.98 3.17 -4.02
C ASP A 93 7.58 4.58 -4.04
N MET A 94 6.81 5.59 -3.63
CA MET A 94 7.30 6.97 -3.54
C MET A 94 8.41 7.11 -2.49
N LEU A 95 8.30 6.43 -1.35
CA LEU A 95 9.31 6.46 -0.31
C LEU A 95 10.64 5.87 -0.80
N LEU A 96 10.59 4.72 -1.49
CA LEU A 96 11.79 4.04 -1.98
C LEU A 96 12.48 4.78 -3.13
N HIS A 97 11.72 5.36 -4.06
CA HIS A 97 12.29 5.95 -5.29
C HIS A 97 12.52 7.45 -5.20
N VAL A 98 11.69 8.17 -4.44
CA VAL A 98 11.67 9.65 -4.39
C VAL A 98 12.03 10.18 -3.00
N GLN A 99 12.00 9.32 -1.96
CA GLN A 99 12.23 9.68 -0.56
C GLN A 99 11.33 10.82 -0.05
N ARG A 100 10.17 10.99 -0.69
CA ARG A 100 9.16 11.98 -0.32
C ARG A 100 7.79 11.37 -0.48
N VAL A 101 6.94 11.53 0.53
CA VAL A 101 5.59 10.97 0.53
C VAL A 101 4.60 12.01 1.05
N ASN A 102 3.49 12.18 0.32
CA ASN A 102 2.37 13.02 0.74
C ASN A 102 1.08 12.18 0.73
N VAL A 103 0.73 11.63 1.91
CA VAL A 103 -0.44 10.75 2.07
C VAL A 103 -1.74 11.46 1.69
N ALA A 104 -1.86 12.76 2.00
CA ALA A 104 -3.05 13.55 1.68
C ALA A 104 -3.25 13.67 0.16
N GLU A 105 -2.17 13.98 -0.56
CA GLU A 105 -2.21 14.11 -2.01
C GLU A 105 -2.50 12.78 -2.70
N VAL A 106 -1.84 11.69 -2.27
CA VAL A 106 -2.10 10.34 -2.81
C VAL A 106 -3.55 9.94 -2.54
N THR A 107 -4.05 10.15 -1.31
CA THR A 107 -5.45 9.87 -0.97
C THR A 107 -6.41 10.67 -1.84
N ARG A 108 -6.14 11.95 -2.08
CA ARG A 108 -6.95 12.81 -2.97
C ARG A 108 -6.98 12.27 -4.39
N LYS A 109 -5.84 11.87 -4.95
CA LYS A 109 -5.75 11.27 -6.30
C LYS A 109 -6.52 9.96 -6.39
N VAL A 110 -6.38 9.09 -5.38
CA VAL A 110 -7.15 7.83 -5.31
C VAL A 110 -8.65 8.09 -5.20
N ARG A 111 -9.08 9.08 -4.39
CA ARG A 111 -10.49 9.47 -4.27
C ARG A 111 -11.09 10.02 -5.57
N ALA A 112 -10.29 10.67 -6.42
CA ALA A 112 -10.74 11.14 -7.72
C ALA A 112 -11.06 9.98 -8.69
N GLN A 113 -10.43 8.82 -8.50
CA GLN A 113 -10.70 7.61 -9.28
C GLN A 113 -11.73 6.67 -8.62
N ARG A 114 -11.76 6.65 -7.28
CA ARG A 114 -12.66 5.83 -6.48
C ARG A 114 -13.21 6.66 -5.32
N ALA A 115 -14.38 7.25 -5.54
CA ALA A 115 -15.07 8.04 -4.54
C ALA A 115 -15.26 7.25 -3.23
N GLY A 116 -15.06 7.92 -2.09
CA GLY A 116 -15.19 7.30 -0.77
C GLY A 116 -14.00 6.45 -0.30
N ALA A 117 -12.90 6.40 -1.07
CA ALA A 117 -11.66 5.74 -0.63
C ALA A 117 -11.16 6.29 0.73
N VAL A 118 -10.82 5.39 1.65
CA VAL A 118 -10.45 5.68 3.06
C VAL A 118 -11.61 6.35 3.80
N GLN A 119 -12.44 5.53 4.44
CA GLN A 119 -13.68 5.97 5.09
C GLN A 119 -13.48 6.42 6.53
N THR A 120 -12.51 5.83 7.23
CA THR A 120 -12.35 6.06 8.68
C THR A 120 -11.06 6.83 8.98
N PRO A 121 -11.06 7.70 10.00
CA PRO A 121 -9.83 8.35 10.47
C PRO A 121 -8.74 7.35 10.84
N TRP A 122 -9.12 6.19 11.37
CA TRP A 122 -8.19 5.11 11.72
C TRP A 122 -7.43 4.55 10.52
N GLN A 123 -8.10 4.36 9.37
CA GLN A 123 -7.43 3.93 8.14
C GLN A 123 -6.43 4.99 7.64
N TYR A 124 -6.79 6.27 7.77
CA TYR A 124 -5.93 7.37 7.37
C TYR A 124 -4.71 7.51 8.30
N LEU A 125 -4.92 7.48 9.62
CA LEU A 125 -3.85 7.46 10.62
C LEU A 125 -2.92 6.26 10.43
N PHE A 126 -3.50 5.10 10.11
CA PHE A 126 -2.72 3.91 9.85
C PHE A 126 -1.78 4.05 8.66
N LEU A 127 -2.21 4.69 7.56
CA LEU A 127 -1.32 4.96 6.41
C LEU A 127 -0.08 5.74 6.86
N HIS A 128 -0.28 6.81 7.63
CA HIS A 128 0.83 7.59 8.18
C HIS A 128 1.73 6.75 9.09
N TYR A 129 1.15 5.99 10.01
CA TYR A 129 1.89 5.13 10.93
C TYR A 129 2.74 4.10 10.18
N ALA A 130 2.15 3.41 9.18
CA ALA A 130 2.83 2.39 8.40
C ALA A 130 4.03 2.96 7.64
N ILE A 131 3.86 4.13 7.04
CA ILE A 131 4.93 4.83 6.31
C ILE A 131 6.05 5.24 7.27
N LEU A 132 5.72 5.78 8.44
CA LEU A 132 6.71 6.20 9.43
C LEU A 132 7.53 5.01 9.98
N VAL A 133 6.85 3.91 10.32
CA VAL A 133 7.52 2.67 10.76
C VAL A 133 8.46 2.18 9.66
N HIS A 134 8.00 2.16 8.41
CA HIS A 134 8.85 1.73 7.30
C HIS A 134 10.02 2.67 7.04
N ALA A 135 9.80 3.98 7.06
CA ALA A 135 10.85 4.98 6.88
C ALA A 135 11.93 4.88 7.96
N ARG A 136 11.54 4.61 9.21
CA ARG A 136 12.48 4.33 10.30
C ARG A 136 13.26 3.05 10.04
N ASP A 137 12.58 1.97 9.64
CA ASP A 137 13.22 0.68 9.37
C ASP A 137 14.18 0.76 8.16
N LEU A 138 13.95 1.67 7.21
CA LEU A 138 14.87 2.01 6.11
C LEU A 138 16.01 2.97 6.53
N GLY A 139 15.99 3.49 7.76
CA GLY A 139 16.99 4.44 8.26
C GLY A 139 16.80 5.89 7.82
N TYR A 140 15.66 6.27 7.27
CA TYR A 140 15.37 7.66 6.87
C TYR A 140 15.04 8.58 8.05
N ILE A 141 14.69 8.01 9.21
CA ILE A 141 14.39 8.77 10.42
C ILE A 141 15.48 8.48 11.46
N PRO A 142 16.30 9.48 11.85
CA PRO A 142 17.32 9.27 12.86
C PRO A 142 16.68 8.92 14.20
N ALA A 143 17.29 7.98 14.92
CA ALA A 143 16.88 7.69 16.30
C ALA A 143 17.10 8.94 17.16
N LYS A 144 16.11 9.30 17.98
CA LYS A 144 16.28 10.40 18.93
C LYS A 144 17.38 9.99 19.91
N GLU A 145 18.52 10.66 19.86
CA GLU A 145 19.60 10.50 20.82
C GLU A 145 19.02 10.77 22.22
N LYS A 146 19.19 9.83 23.15
CA LYS A 146 18.76 10.06 24.53
C LYS A 146 19.62 11.18 25.07
N ALA A 147 19.04 12.37 25.23
CA ALA A 147 19.68 13.45 25.97
C ALA A 147 19.97 12.89 27.37
N ASN A 148 21.24 12.59 27.64
CA ASN A 148 21.70 12.23 28.97
C ASN A 148 21.47 13.45 29.85
N HIS A 149 20.34 13.51 30.55
CA HIS A 149 20.20 14.38 31.71
C HIS A 149 21.11 13.80 32.81
N HIS A 150 22.41 14.09 32.72
CA HIS A 150 23.27 14.16 33.89
C HIS A 150 22.72 15.32 34.72
N ALA A 151 21.99 14.97 35.77
CA ALA A 151 21.67 15.90 36.84
C ALA A 151 22.95 16.07 37.67
N ASP A 152 23.51 17.28 37.64
CA ASP A 152 24.42 17.80 38.67
C ASP A 152 23.62 18.23 39.91
#